data_AF-J3HY97-F1
#
_entry.id   AF-J3HY97-F1
#
_cell.length_a   1.000
_cell.length_b   1.000
_cell.length_c   1.000
_cell.angle_alpha   90.00
_cell.angle_beta   90.00
_cell.angle_gamma   90.00
#
_symmetry.space_group_name_H-M   'P 1'
#
loop_
_entity.id
_entity.type
_entity.pdbx_description
1 polymer ?
#
loop_
_entity_poly.entity_id
_entity_poly.type
_entity_poly.pdbx_seq_one_letter_code
_entity_poly.pdbx_strand_id
1 'polypeptide(L)'
;MATAWLLLLEATELVAGADDTLLRSLAQHLGAAEQARLSGIVRPRRRREFILGRLLLRHGVARVSTCAVERIEVSERAGAGPQVTVPASHGEPIQASLSHGGGWIACAIGVGFALGIDIEADDAGRDLRALAQTALSEQERRWVDAQGECANAFYQLWCGKESFYKYRCNAGLQAEARLPPLRCDDAGAPPSAAGAALILDDSTPGLHLAMCCPVDTELITEKIRMEDLMKRFTQSNKSSRIRVR
;
A
#
# COMPACT_ATOMS: atom_id res chain seq x y z
N MET A 1 -3.32 22.80 0.61
CA MET A 1 -3.95 21.47 0.64
C MET A 1 -2.85 20.44 0.74
N ALA A 2 -3.10 19.37 1.48
CA ALA A 2 -2.16 18.25 1.56
C ALA A 2 -2.27 17.42 0.28
N THR A 3 -1.15 16.96 -0.29
CA THR A 3 -1.16 16.12 -1.50
C THR A 3 -0.69 14.72 -1.13
N ALA A 4 -1.43 13.71 -1.59
CA ALA A 4 -1.03 12.32 -1.55
C ALA A 4 -0.83 11.75 -2.96
N TRP A 5 0.10 10.82 -3.09
CA TRP A 5 0.37 10.11 -4.33
C TRP A 5 0.01 8.64 -4.16
N LEU A 6 -0.79 8.11 -5.08
CA LEU A 6 -1.15 6.70 -5.17
C LEU A 6 -0.50 6.09 -6.41
N LEU A 7 0.45 5.19 -6.20
CA LEU A 7 1.11 4.44 -7.25
C LEU A 7 0.56 3.02 -7.32
N LEU A 8 0.18 2.58 -8.51
CA LEU A 8 -0.33 1.23 -8.77
C LEU A 8 0.57 0.51 -9.76
N LEU A 9 1.03 -0.68 -9.40
CA LEU A 9 1.84 -1.53 -10.25
C LEU A 9 1.12 -2.86 -10.47
N GLU A 10 0.78 -3.14 -11.73
CA GLU A 10 0.36 -4.48 -12.13
C GLU A 10 1.61 -5.35 -12.34
N ALA A 11 1.72 -6.42 -11.55
CA ALA A 11 2.88 -7.30 -11.51
C ALA A 11 2.50 -8.78 -11.64
N THR A 12 1.35 -9.09 -12.25
CA THR A 12 0.74 -10.43 -12.32
C THR A 12 1.74 -11.51 -12.75
N GLU A 13 2.43 -11.32 -13.87
CA GLU A 13 3.41 -12.29 -14.39
C GLU A 13 4.60 -12.49 -13.44
N LEU A 14 5.12 -11.39 -12.90
CA LEU A 14 6.28 -11.42 -12.02
C LEU A 14 5.94 -12.08 -10.69
N VAL A 15 4.78 -11.77 -10.12
CA VAL A 15 4.28 -12.36 -8.88
C VAL A 15 3.99 -13.86 -9.08
N ALA A 16 3.45 -14.25 -10.24
CA ALA A 16 3.11 -15.63 -10.56
C ALA A 16 4.34 -16.54 -10.73
N GLY A 17 5.44 -16.08 -11.33
CA GLY A 17 6.55 -17.00 -11.61
C GLY A 17 7.81 -16.42 -12.23
N ALA A 18 8.14 -15.14 -12.05
CA ALA A 18 9.31 -14.56 -12.69
C ALA A 18 10.65 -15.24 -12.37
N ASP A 19 11.58 -15.05 -13.32
CA ASP A 19 13.00 -15.34 -13.26
C ASP A 19 13.63 -14.87 -11.94
N ASP A 20 14.00 -15.84 -11.10
CA ASP A 20 14.65 -15.60 -9.81
C ASP A 20 15.93 -14.76 -9.95
N THR A 21 16.56 -14.71 -11.14
CA THR A 21 17.74 -13.89 -11.41
C THR A 21 17.40 -12.41 -11.42
N LEU A 22 16.32 -12.02 -12.09
CA LEU A 22 15.83 -10.64 -12.07
C LEU A 22 15.45 -10.24 -10.64
N LEU A 23 14.72 -11.07 -9.92
CA LEU A 23 14.32 -10.79 -8.53
C LEU A 23 15.52 -10.65 -7.59
N ARG A 24 16.57 -11.47 -7.76
CA ARG A 24 17.83 -11.34 -7.00
C ARG A 24 18.53 -10.01 -7.30
N SER A 25 18.58 -9.60 -8.57
CA SER A 25 19.15 -8.31 -8.97
C SER A 25 18.38 -7.14 -8.33
N LEU A 26 17.06 -7.19 -8.41
CA LEU A 26 16.18 -6.19 -7.81
C LEU A 26 16.29 -6.12 -6.28
N ALA A 27 16.44 -7.28 -5.65
CA ALA A 27 16.65 -7.34 -4.20
C ALA A 27 17.90 -6.57 -3.76
N GLN A 28 18.91 -6.36 -4.62
CA GLN A 28 20.13 -5.62 -4.25
C GLN A 28 19.89 -4.13 -3.94
N HIS A 29 18.75 -3.57 -4.34
CA HIS A 29 18.38 -2.19 -4.05
C HIS A 29 17.71 -2.00 -2.67
N LEU A 30 17.47 -3.10 -1.94
CA LEU A 30 16.92 -3.07 -0.59
C LEU A 30 18.04 -2.80 0.42
N GLY A 31 17.76 -1.94 1.39
CA GLY A 31 18.64 -1.66 2.52
C GLY A 31 18.71 -2.82 3.53
N ALA A 32 19.63 -2.74 4.48
CA ALA A 32 19.90 -3.83 5.43
C ALA A 32 18.66 -4.27 6.23
N ALA A 33 17.85 -3.33 6.71
CA ALA A 33 16.61 -3.64 7.44
C ALA A 33 15.58 -4.37 6.57
N GLU A 34 15.44 -3.96 5.31
CA GLU A 34 14.54 -4.60 4.35
C GLU A 34 15.03 -6.00 3.96
N GLN A 35 16.35 -6.18 3.80
CA GLN A 35 16.96 -7.51 3.56
C GLN A 35 16.72 -8.45 4.74
N ALA A 36 16.89 -7.97 5.97
CA ALA A 36 16.63 -8.74 7.18
C ALA A 36 15.15 -9.16 7.26
N ARG A 37 14.21 -8.28 6.90
CA ARG A 37 12.80 -8.64 6.80
C ARG A 37 12.53 -9.64 5.68
N LEU A 38 13.13 -9.44 4.51
CA LEU A 38 12.97 -10.31 3.35
C LEU A 38 13.44 -11.73 3.63
N SER A 39 14.51 -11.93 4.41
CA SER A 39 15.01 -13.28 4.74
C SER A 39 14.00 -14.10 5.54
N GLY A 40 13.16 -13.47 6.36
CA GLY A 40 12.09 -14.13 7.12
C GLY A 40 10.84 -14.46 6.29
N ILE A 41 10.70 -13.95 5.06
CA ILE A 41 9.54 -14.22 4.21
C ILE A 41 9.76 -15.53 3.46
N VAL A 42 9.04 -16.59 3.87
CA VAL A 42 9.17 -17.93 3.29
C VAL A 42 8.44 -18.08 1.95
N ARG A 43 7.21 -17.59 1.85
CA ARG A 43 6.36 -17.79 0.66
C ARG A 43 6.91 -17.04 -0.56
N PRO A 44 7.27 -17.71 -1.69
CA PRO A 44 7.88 -17.06 -2.85
C PRO A 44 7.08 -15.87 -3.38
N ARG A 45 5.77 -16.04 -3.56
CA ARG A 45 4.87 -14.97 -3.98
C ARG A 45 5.00 -13.72 -3.10
N ARG A 46 4.99 -13.90 -1.79
CA ARG A 46 5.10 -12.81 -0.83
C ARG A 46 6.48 -12.15 -0.84
N ARG A 47 7.55 -12.89 -1.14
CA ARG A 47 8.89 -12.33 -1.34
C ARG A 47 8.90 -11.37 -2.54
N ARG A 48 8.26 -11.77 -3.64
CA ARG A 48 8.17 -10.96 -4.88
C ARG A 48 7.36 -9.68 -4.64
N GLU A 49 6.18 -9.82 -4.04
CA GLU A 49 5.32 -8.69 -3.63
C GLU A 49 6.08 -7.73 -2.70
N PHE A 50 6.85 -8.25 -1.74
CA PHE A 50 7.67 -7.44 -0.84
C PHE A 50 8.75 -6.66 -1.58
N ILE A 51 9.55 -7.31 -2.43
CA ILE A 51 10.62 -6.67 -3.20
C ILE A 51 10.02 -5.56 -4.07
N LEU A 52 9.03 -5.89 -4.88
CA LEU A 52 8.40 -4.94 -5.79
C LEU A 52 7.72 -3.78 -5.05
N GLY A 53 7.10 -4.05 -3.89
CA GLY A 53 6.55 -3.01 -3.02
C GLY A 53 7.61 -2.04 -2.50
N ARG A 54 8.81 -2.52 -2.14
CA ARG A 54 9.92 -1.64 -1.72
C ARG A 54 10.50 -0.83 -2.88
N LEU A 55 10.54 -1.39 -4.09
CA LEU A 55 10.95 -0.65 -5.27
C LEU A 55 9.94 0.44 -5.64
N LEU A 56 8.64 0.12 -5.61
CA LEU A 56 7.57 1.09 -5.85
C LEU A 56 7.58 2.22 -4.81
N LEU A 57 7.81 1.88 -3.54
CA LEU A 57 8.01 2.84 -2.47
C LEU A 57 9.17 3.80 -2.77
N ARG A 58 10.36 3.26 -3.05
CA ARG A 58 11.55 4.07 -3.37
C ARG A 58 11.32 4.95 -4.60
N HIS A 59 10.67 4.42 -5.62
CA HIS A 59 10.30 5.18 -6.82
C HIS A 59 9.40 6.37 -6.48
N GLY A 60 8.33 6.15 -5.71
CA GLY A 60 7.43 7.23 -5.33
C GLY A 60 8.08 8.25 -4.41
N VAL A 61 8.85 7.79 -3.42
CA VAL A 61 9.57 8.70 -2.51
C VAL A 61 10.56 9.57 -3.28
N ALA A 62 11.31 9.00 -4.24
CA ALA A 62 12.22 9.76 -5.09
C ALA A 62 11.50 10.84 -5.90
N ARG A 63 10.27 10.57 -6.36
CA ARG A 63 9.46 11.55 -7.10
C ARG A 63 9.02 12.71 -6.23
N VAL A 64 8.51 12.44 -5.02
CA VAL A 64 7.97 13.50 -4.14
C VAL A 64 9.06 14.30 -3.45
N SER A 65 10.21 13.68 -3.19
CA SER A 65 11.33 14.31 -2.47
C SER A 65 12.45 14.82 -3.37
N THR A 66 12.43 14.49 -4.66
CA THR A 66 13.55 14.65 -5.60
C THR A 66 14.86 13.96 -5.17
N CYS A 67 14.80 13.10 -4.15
CA CYS A 67 15.93 12.34 -3.65
C CYS A 67 16.26 11.18 -4.59
N ALA A 68 17.55 10.89 -4.77
CA ALA A 68 17.99 9.71 -5.51
C ALA A 68 17.56 8.42 -4.77
N VAL A 69 17.11 7.39 -5.49
CA VAL A 69 16.49 6.19 -4.89
C VAL A 69 17.42 5.42 -3.94
N GLU A 70 18.74 5.53 -4.15
CA GLU A 70 19.81 4.89 -3.39
C GLU A 70 20.07 5.60 -2.07
N ARG A 71 19.70 6.87 -1.97
CA ARG A 71 19.85 7.69 -0.76
C ARG A 71 18.65 7.57 0.18
N ILE A 72 17.56 6.97 -0.28
CA ILE A 72 16.37 6.75 0.54
C ILE A 72 16.67 5.65 1.55
N GLU A 73 16.48 5.94 2.82
CA GLU A 73 16.58 4.95 3.89
C GLU A 73 15.19 4.46 4.26
N VAL A 74 15.07 3.15 4.45
CA VAL A 74 13.80 2.50 4.80
C VAL A 74 14.05 1.60 6.00
N SER A 75 13.31 1.83 7.07
CA SER A 75 13.35 1.01 8.28
C SER A 75 11.98 0.39 8.57
N GLU A 76 12.00 -0.76 9.23
CA GLU A 76 10.78 -1.49 9.59
C GLU A 76 10.24 -0.99 10.93
N ARG A 77 8.91 -0.88 11.05
CA ARG A 77 8.23 -0.53 12.30
C ARG A 77 7.34 -1.69 12.73
N ALA A 78 7.31 -1.96 14.04
CA ALA A 78 6.37 -2.92 14.59
C ALA A 78 4.94 -2.36 14.49
N GLY A 79 4.03 -3.14 13.89
CA GLY A 79 2.61 -2.77 13.79
C GLY A 79 2.28 -1.62 12.84
N ALA A 80 3.23 -1.07 12.07
CA ALA A 80 2.98 0.06 11.16
C ALA A 80 3.66 -0.13 9.80
N GLY A 81 3.35 0.77 8.85
CA GLY A 81 4.05 0.82 7.57
C GLY A 81 5.54 1.16 7.75
N PRO A 82 6.38 0.90 6.74
CA PRO A 82 7.80 1.24 6.81
C PRO A 82 8.00 2.74 7.08
N GLN A 83 9.05 3.09 7.82
CA GLN A 83 9.48 4.46 7.96
C GLN A 83 10.46 4.79 6.84
N VAL A 84 10.29 5.96 6.24
CA VAL A 84 11.13 6.47 5.15
C VAL A 84 11.92 7.66 5.68
N THR A 85 13.20 7.72 5.34
CA THR A 85 14.06 8.87 5.63
C THR A 85 14.82 9.25 4.37
N VAL A 86 14.91 10.55 4.09
CA VAL A 86 15.64 11.09 2.95
C VAL A 86 16.69 12.10 3.45
N PRO A 87 17.94 12.07 2.94
CA PRO A 87 18.96 13.03 3.33
C PRO A 87 18.52 14.47 3.02
N ALA A 88 18.75 15.37 3.98
CA ALA A 88 18.43 16.80 3.90
C ALA A 88 16.92 17.13 3.82
N SER A 89 16.04 16.35 4.47
CA SER A 89 14.66 16.77 4.68
C SER A 89 14.60 17.98 5.62
N HIS A 90 14.73 19.19 5.08
CA HIS A 90 14.27 20.42 5.73
C HIS A 90 12.73 20.56 5.66
N GLY A 91 12.06 19.60 5.03
CA GLY A 91 10.62 19.55 4.86
C GLY A 91 9.91 18.58 5.80
N GLU A 92 8.61 18.45 5.59
CA GLU A 92 7.73 17.59 6.37
C GLU A 92 8.05 16.09 6.20
N PRO A 93 7.75 15.26 7.23
CA PRO A 93 8.05 13.83 7.18
C PRO A 93 7.25 13.12 6.08
N ILE A 94 7.91 12.23 5.34
CA ILE A 94 7.26 11.38 4.33
C ILE A 94 6.72 10.13 5.03
N GLN A 95 5.42 9.87 4.85
CA GLN A 95 4.77 8.64 5.27
C GLN A 95 4.38 7.82 4.05
N ALA A 96 4.40 6.50 4.21
CA ALA A 96 3.96 5.59 3.17
C ALA A 96 3.11 4.45 3.74
N SER A 97 2.20 3.97 2.90
CA SER A 97 1.46 2.75 3.14
C SER A 97 1.49 1.89 1.88
N LEU A 98 1.60 0.57 2.07
CA LEU A 98 1.73 -0.40 1.00
C LEU A 98 0.65 -1.46 1.16
N SER A 99 0.07 -1.88 0.04
CA SER A 99 -0.74 -3.10 -0.02
C SER A 99 -0.51 -3.82 -1.34
N HIS A 100 -0.90 -5.08 -1.40
CA HIS A 100 -0.82 -5.88 -2.62
C HIS A 100 -1.87 -6.99 -2.58
N GLY A 101 -2.39 -7.33 -3.75
CA GLY A 101 -3.53 -8.22 -3.91
C GLY A 101 -3.75 -8.54 -5.38
N GLY A 102 -4.08 -9.78 -5.73
CA GLY A 102 -4.37 -10.15 -7.13
C GLY A 102 -3.28 -9.88 -8.17
N GLY A 103 -1.99 -9.82 -7.76
CA GLY A 103 -0.89 -9.46 -8.67
C GLY A 103 -0.64 -7.95 -8.78
N TRP A 104 -1.44 -7.12 -8.10
CA TRP A 104 -1.24 -5.69 -7.98
C TRP A 104 -0.45 -5.32 -6.74
N ILE A 105 0.28 -4.21 -6.83
CA ILE A 105 0.99 -3.58 -5.72
C ILE A 105 0.61 -2.11 -5.69
N ALA A 106 0.10 -1.65 -4.56
CA ALA A 106 -0.26 -0.27 -4.32
C ALA A 106 0.69 0.37 -3.30
N CYS A 107 1.14 1.58 -3.60
CA CYS A 107 1.94 2.40 -2.70
C CYS A 107 1.33 3.80 -2.61
N ALA A 108 0.84 4.16 -1.43
CA ALA A 108 0.40 5.50 -1.12
C ALA A 108 1.51 6.27 -0.38
N ILE A 109 1.72 7.53 -0.73
CA ILE A 109 2.75 8.41 -0.17
C ILE A 109 2.13 9.75 0.22
N GLY A 110 2.39 10.18 1.46
CA GLY A 110 1.95 11.45 2.01
C GLY A 110 3.12 12.23 2.57
N VAL A 111 3.04 13.56 2.50
CA VAL A 111 4.05 14.49 3.02
C VAL A 111 3.42 15.28 4.15
N GLY A 112 3.94 15.10 5.38
CA GLY A 112 3.44 15.77 6.58
C GLY A 112 2.24 15.11 7.27
N PHE A 113 1.70 14.03 6.73
CA PHE A 113 0.54 13.34 7.31
C PHE A 113 0.61 11.82 7.12
N ALA A 114 -0.08 11.09 8.00
CA ALA A 114 -0.24 9.65 7.89
C ALA A 114 -1.32 9.30 6.87
N LEU A 115 -1.18 8.14 6.24
CA LEU A 115 -2.17 7.55 5.35
C LEU A 115 -2.16 6.03 5.45
N GLY A 116 -3.19 5.38 4.96
CA GLY A 116 -3.30 3.93 4.88
C GLY A 116 -3.91 3.50 3.56
N ILE A 117 -3.43 2.42 2.97
CA ILE A 117 -3.99 1.86 1.74
C ILE A 117 -4.20 0.36 1.86
N ASP A 118 -5.26 -0.13 1.26
CA ASP A 118 -5.49 -1.54 1.05
C ASP A 118 -5.97 -1.85 -0.38
N ILE A 119 -5.62 -3.04 -0.86
CA ILE A 119 -5.99 -3.52 -2.19
C ILE A 119 -6.22 -5.03 -2.12
N GLU A 120 -7.39 -5.46 -2.54
CA GLU A 120 -7.78 -6.87 -2.60
C GLU A 120 -8.30 -7.19 -3.99
N ALA A 121 -8.13 -8.45 -4.41
CA ALA A 121 -8.75 -8.94 -5.63
C ALA A 121 -9.80 -9.99 -5.29
N ASP A 122 -10.75 -10.16 -6.19
CA ASP A 122 -11.75 -11.21 -6.08
C ASP A 122 -11.09 -12.57 -5.98
N ASP A 123 -11.57 -13.36 -5.02
CA ASP A 123 -11.13 -14.73 -4.80
C ASP A 123 -12.36 -15.62 -4.63
N ALA A 124 -12.71 -16.35 -5.69
CA ALA A 124 -13.86 -17.25 -5.70
C ALA A 124 -13.73 -18.41 -4.68
N GLY A 125 -12.51 -18.68 -4.18
CA GLY A 125 -12.29 -19.68 -3.13
C GLY A 125 -12.48 -19.13 -1.71
N ARG A 126 -12.71 -17.83 -1.54
CA ARG A 126 -12.79 -17.18 -0.24
C ARG A 126 -14.23 -17.19 0.30
N ASP A 127 -14.40 -17.70 1.52
CA ASP A 127 -15.68 -17.64 2.23
C ASP A 127 -15.90 -16.24 2.81
N LEU A 128 -16.45 -15.35 1.98
CA LEU A 128 -16.73 -13.96 2.36
C LEU A 128 -17.71 -13.87 3.53
N ARG A 129 -18.64 -14.82 3.66
CA ARG A 129 -19.62 -14.84 4.76
C ARG A 129 -18.93 -15.15 6.08
N ALA A 130 -18.05 -16.14 6.14
CA ALA A 130 -17.28 -16.44 7.34
C ALA A 130 -16.36 -15.27 7.74
N LEU A 131 -15.71 -14.62 6.76
CA LEU A 131 -14.90 -13.43 7.03
C LEU A 131 -15.76 -12.27 7.56
N ALA A 132 -16.92 -12.01 6.97
CA ALA A 132 -17.84 -10.96 7.41
C ALA A 132 -18.32 -11.17 8.85
N GLN A 133 -18.55 -12.42 9.26
CA GLN A 133 -18.96 -12.75 10.63
C GLN A 133 -17.89 -12.42 11.67
N THR A 134 -16.61 -12.58 11.32
CA THR A 134 -15.48 -12.37 12.23
C THR A 134 -14.98 -10.92 12.23
N ALA A 135 -14.96 -10.26 11.07
CA ALA A 135 -14.33 -8.95 10.89
C ALA A 135 -15.32 -7.77 10.92
N LEU A 136 -16.57 -7.96 10.49
CA LEU A 136 -17.56 -6.89 10.42
C LEU A 136 -18.39 -6.80 11.70
N SER A 137 -18.85 -5.61 12.02
CA SER A 137 -19.88 -5.36 13.02
C SER A 137 -21.25 -5.78 12.48
N GLU A 138 -22.25 -5.84 13.36
CA GLU A 138 -23.62 -6.13 12.93
C GLU A 138 -24.17 -5.09 11.95
N GLN A 139 -23.89 -3.81 12.20
CA GLN A 139 -24.30 -2.72 11.31
C GLN A 139 -23.63 -2.82 9.94
N GLU A 140 -22.31 -3.08 9.91
CA GLU A 140 -21.56 -3.28 8.65
C GLU A 140 -22.09 -4.49 7.87
N ARG A 141 -22.45 -5.60 8.53
CA ARG A 141 -23.07 -6.75 7.87
C ARG A 141 -24.43 -6.44 7.27
N ARG A 142 -25.30 -5.76 8.02
CA ARG A 142 -26.62 -5.33 7.50
C ARG A 142 -26.46 -4.43 6.28
N TRP A 143 -25.46 -3.56 6.28
CA TRP A 143 -25.14 -2.72 5.13
C TRP A 143 -24.75 -3.55 3.90
N VAL A 144 -23.88 -4.56 4.06
CA VAL A 144 -23.51 -5.50 2.97
C VAL A 144 -24.73 -6.23 2.43
N ASP A 145 -25.56 -6.77 3.33
CA ASP A 145 -26.75 -7.55 2.96
C ASP A 145 -27.82 -6.70 2.26
N ALA A 146 -27.82 -5.38 2.49
CA ALA A 146 -28.70 -4.43 1.81
C ALA A 146 -28.22 -4.05 0.40
N GLN A 147 -26.96 -4.33 0.05
CA GLN A 147 -26.44 -4.06 -1.29
C GLN A 147 -26.84 -5.15 -2.28
N GLY A 148 -27.13 -4.76 -3.53
CA GLY A 148 -27.41 -5.71 -4.61
C GLY A 148 -26.19 -6.58 -4.99
N GLU A 149 -24.98 -6.05 -4.81
CA GLU A 149 -23.70 -6.71 -5.10
C GLU A 149 -22.93 -7.00 -3.79
N CYS A 150 -23.41 -7.97 -3.00
CA CYS A 150 -22.88 -8.24 -1.66
C CYS A 150 -21.36 -8.51 -1.62
N ALA A 151 -20.79 -9.10 -2.66
CA ALA A 151 -19.35 -9.37 -2.72
C ALA A 151 -18.53 -8.08 -2.86
N ASN A 152 -18.90 -7.18 -3.78
CA ASN A 152 -18.26 -5.87 -3.92
C ASN A 152 -18.41 -5.05 -2.62
N ALA A 153 -19.61 -5.02 -2.04
CA ALA A 153 -19.88 -4.35 -0.77
C ALA A 153 -19.00 -4.88 0.37
N PHE A 154 -18.82 -6.21 0.46
CA PHE A 154 -17.91 -6.83 1.41
C PHE A 154 -16.47 -6.32 1.22
N TYR A 155 -15.96 -6.31 -0.01
CA TYR A 155 -14.59 -5.86 -0.28
C TYR A 155 -14.41 -4.36 -0.04
N GLN A 156 -15.40 -3.52 -0.34
CA GLN A 156 -15.38 -2.09 0.01
C GLN A 156 -15.20 -1.89 1.52
N LEU A 157 -15.94 -2.62 2.35
CA LEU A 157 -15.77 -2.57 3.80
C LEU A 157 -14.46 -3.19 4.26
N TRP A 158 -14.06 -4.32 3.69
CA TRP A 158 -12.82 -4.99 4.05
C TRP A 158 -11.61 -4.07 3.81
N CYS A 159 -11.44 -3.61 2.56
CA CYS A 159 -10.36 -2.70 2.19
C CYS A 159 -10.48 -1.39 2.99
N GLY A 160 -11.69 -0.85 3.18
CA GLY A 160 -11.92 0.34 3.99
C GLY A 160 -11.41 0.18 5.43
N LYS A 161 -11.68 -0.95 6.07
CA LYS A 161 -11.22 -1.23 7.44
C LYS A 161 -9.72 -1.42 7.51
N GLU A 162 -9.12 -2.17 6.58
CA GLU A 162 -7.68 -2.40 6.52
C GLU A 162 -6.91 -1.11 6.24
N SER A 163 -7.39 -0.28 5.30
CA SER A 163 -6.81 1.03 5.01
C SER A 163 -6.93 1.98 6.21
N PHE A 164 -8.07 2.00 6.91
CA PHE A 164 -8.26 2.81 8.12
C PHE A 164 -7.37 2.34 9.27
N TYR A 165 -7.23 1.02 9.45
CA TYR A 165 -6.31 0.44 10.41
C TYR A 165 -4.87 0.87 10.12
N LYS A 166 -4.40 0.73 8.88
CA LYS A 166 -3.06 1.16 8.47
C LYS A 166 -2.83 2.67 8.65
N TYR A 167 -3.83 3.50 8.35
CA TYR A 167 -3.80 4.95 8.61
C TYR A 167 -3.56 5.24 10.09
N ARG A 168 -4.39 4.67 10.96
CA ARG A 168 -4.27 4.85 12.42
C ARG A 168 -2.93 4.35 12.94
N CYS A 169 -2.46 3.22 12.43
CA CYS A 169 -1.15 2.66 12.77
C CYS A 169 -0.02 3.63 12.44
N ASN A 170 -0.04 4.21 11.23
CA ASN A 170 0.94 5.19 10.79
C ASN A 170 0.84 6.53 11.53
N ALA A 171 -0.36 6.90 12.00
CA ALA A 171 -0.62 8.08 12.82
C ALA A 171 -0.27 7.89 14.31
N GLY A 172 0.15 6.69 14.74
CA GLY A 172 0.43 6.39 16.15
C GLY A 172 -0.82 6.26 17.03
N LEU A 173 -2.00 6.05 16.43
CA LEU A 173 -3.30 5.98 17.11
C LEU A 173 -3.71 4.55 17.53
N GLN A 174 -2.73 3.67 17.78
CA GLN A 174 -2.96 2.24 18.05
C GLN A 174 -3.37 1.91 19.49
N ALA A 175 -3.39 2.88 20.40
CA ALA A 175 -3.67 2.65 21.82
C ALA A 175 -5.11 2.14 22.12
N GLU A 176 -6.01 2.16 21.14
CA GLU A 176 -7.37 1.62 21.26
C GLU A 176 -7.39 0.12 20.95
N ALA A 177 -7.91 -0.70 21.88
CA ALA A 177 -7.91 -2.17 21.79
C ALA A 177 -8.72 -2.75 20.60
N ARG A 178 -9.53 -1.94 19.91
CA ARG A 178 -10.34 -2.35 18.76
C ARG A 178 -10.46 -1.21 17.76
N LEU A 179 -10.34 -1.53 16.47
CA LEU A 179 -10.59 -0.58 15.38
C LEU A 179 -12.05 -0.08 15.45
N PRO A 180 -12.30 1.24 15.43
CA PRO A 180 -13.66 1.76 15.33
C PRO A 180 -14.35 1.23 14.07
N PRO A 181 -15.66 0.91 14.13
CA PRO A 181 -16.40 0.50 12.93
C PRO A 181 -16.45 1.63 11.90
N LEU A 182 -16.53 1.28 10.63
CA LEU A 182 -16.84 2.26 9.59
C LEU A 182 -18.31 2.68 9.72
N ARG A 183 -18.59 3.95 9.44
CA ARG A 183 -19.95 4.47 9.41
C ARG A 183 -20.60 3.99 8.11
N CYS A 184 -21.68 3.24 8.28
CA CYS A 184 -22.51 2.73 7.21
C CYS A 184 -23.92 3.28 7.43
N ASP A 185 -24.60 3.76 6.39
CA ASP A 185 -25.99 4.18 6.46
C ASP A 185 -26.91 3.18 5.77
N ASP A 186 -28.17 3.12 6.20
CA ASP A 186 -29.16 2.21 5.60
C ASP A 186 -29.59 2.69 4.19
N ALA A 187 -29.08 3.83 3.73
CA ALA A 187 -29.42 4.45 2.45
C ALA A 187 -28.50 4.00 1.29
N GLY A 188 -27.50 3.15 1.59
CA GLY A 188 -26.59 2.61 0.59
C GLY A 188 -25.47 3.56 0.17
N ALA A 189 -25.21 4.61 0.96
CA ALA A 189 -24.01 5.42 0.73
C ALA A 189 -22.75 4.59 1.01
N PRO A 190 -21.62 4.90 0.33
CA PRO A 190 -20.35 4.27 0.63
C PRO A 190 -19.95 4.43 2.10
N PRO A 191 -19.27 3.43 2.69
CA PRO A 191 -18.83 3.52 4.07
C PRO A 191 -17.85 4.70 4.27
N SER A 192 -17.85 5.29 5.46
CA SER A 192 -16.95 6.39 5.81
C SER A 192 -16.21 6.16 7.13
N ALA A 193 -15.00 6.71 7.23
CA ALA A 193 -14.18 6.65 8.43
C ALA A 193 -14.39 7.91 9.30
N ALA A 194 -14.46 7.75 10.62
CA ALA A 194 -14.54 8.90 11.52
C ALA A 194 -13.20 9.66 11.54
N GLY A 195 -13.22 10.94 11.19
CA GLY A 195 -12.04 11.82 11.26
C GLY A 195 -11.00 11.63 10.16
N ALA A 196 -11.35 10.90 9.09
CA ALA A 196 -10.51 10.70 7.91
C ALA A 196 -11.38 10.62 6.65
N ALA A 197 -10.84 11.03 5.51
CA ALA A 197 -11.39 10.65 4.22
C ALA A 197 -11.16 9.15 4.00
N LEU A 198 -12.17 8.47 3.46
CA LEU A 198 -12.09 7.11 2.96
C LEU A 198 -12.42 7.16 1.47
N ILE A 199 -11.41 6.87 0.65
CA ILE A 199 -11.50 6.85 -0.81
C ILE A 199 -11.60 5.38 -1.22
N LEU A 200 -12.64 5.02 -1.96
CA LEU A 200 -12.84 3.69 -2.51
C LEU A 200 -12.64 3.75 -4.03
N ASP A 201 -11.99 2.73 -4.59
CA ASP A 201 -11.82 2.58 -6.03
C ASP A 201 -12.04 1.11 -6.42
N ASP A 202 -13.11 0.88 -7.16
CA ASP A 202 -13.51 -0.39 -7.78
C ASP A 202 -13.63 -0.25 -9.31
N SER A 203 -12.96 0.76 -9.89
CA SER A 203 -12.98 1.03 -11.33
C SER A 203 -12.33 -0.06 -12.18
N THR A 204 -11.51 -0.91 -11.55
CA THR A 204 -10.87 -2.06 -12.19
C THR A 204 -11.63 -3.32 -11.80
N PRO A 205 -12.28 -4.03 -12.75
CA PRO A 205 -13.08 -5.20 -12.43
C PRO A 205 -12.30 -6.27 -11.64
N GLY A 206 -12.90 -6.73 -10.55
CA GLY A 206 -12.32 -7.73 -9.66
C GLY A 206 -11.16 -7.24 -8.79
N LEU A 207 -10.94 -5.93 -8.71
CA LEU A 207 -9.94 -5.29 -7.87
C LEU A 207 -10.59 -4.20 -7.04
N HIS A 208 -10.39 -4.26 -5.73
CA HIS A 208 -10.99 -3.35 -4.76
C HIS A 208 -9.90 -2.64 -3.99
N LEU A 209 -9.88 -1.32 -4.05
CA LEU A 209 -8.90 -0.48 -3.36
C LEU A 209 -9.61 0.45 -2.39
N ALA A 210 -8.98 0.64 -1.24
CA ALA A 210 -9.38 1.68 -0.31
C ALA A 210 -8.17 2.45 0.20
N MET A 211 -8.31 3.76 0.37
CA MET A 211 -7.31 4.62 0.96
C MET A 211 -7.91 5.51 2.04
N CYS A 212 -7.26 5.55 3.20
CA CYS A 212 -7.57 6.48 4.28
C CYS A 212 -6.49 7.56 4.41
N CYS A 213 -6.93 8.82 4.46
CA CYS A 213 -6.08 10.00 4.59
C CYS A 213 -6.86 11.16 5.25
N PRO A 214 -6.24 12.31 5.56
CA PRO A 214 -6.96 13.50 6.01
C PRO A 214 -8.03 13.95 4.99
N VAL A 215 -9.09 14.62 5.47
CA VAL A 215 -10.27 14.99 4.66
C VAL A 215 -9.98 15.96 3.50
N ASP A 216 -8.99 16.84 3.64
CA ASP A 216 -8.62 17.84 2.64
C ASP A 216 -7.37 17.44 1.83
N THR A 217 -7.29 16.16 1.48
CA THR A 217 -6.17 15.58 0.73
C THR A 217 -6.47 15.57 -0.77
N GLU A 218 -5.64 16.22 -1.57
CA GLU A 218 -5.61 16.06 -3.02
C GLU A 218 -4.90 14.76 -3.38
N LEU A 219 -5.54 13.91 -4.20
CA LEU A 219 -5.00 12.62 -4.60
C LEU A 219 -4.48 12.66 -6.04
N ILE A 220 -3.21 12.30 -6.22
CA ILE A 220 -2.59 12.08 -7.53
C ILE A 220 -2.38 10.58 -7.72
N THR A 221 -3.08 9.97 -8.68
CA THR A 221 -2.98 8.54 -8.96
C THR A 221 -2.15 8.29 -10.23
N GLU A 222 -1.26 7.30 -10.19
CA GLU A 222 -0.42 6.92 -11.32
C GLU A 222 -0.31 5.39 -11.42
N LYS A 223 -0.63 4.84 -12.59
CA LYS A 223 -0.33 3.44 -12.93
C LYS A 223 1.10 3.36 -13.46
N ILE A 224 1.96 2.64 -12.74
CA ILE A 224 3.36 2.45 -13.06
C ILE A 224 3.51 1.17 -13.87
N ARG A 225 4.17 1.27 -15.03
CA ARG A 225 4.57 0.10 -15.81
C ARG A 225 5.82 -0.53 -15.21
N MET A 226 5.87 -1.86 -15.21
CA MET A 226 7.03 -2.61 -14.70
C MET A 226 8.33 -2.16 -15.38
N GLU A 227 8.33 -2.01 -16.70
CA GLU A 227 9.51 -1.57 -17.47
C GLU A 227 10.07 -0.21 -16.99
N ASP A 228 9.20 0.73 -16.63
CA ASP A 228 9.61 2.06 -16.17
C ASP A 228 10.14 2.03 -14.75
N LEU A 229 9.54 1.19 -13.89
CA LEU A 229 10.09 0.91 -12.57
C LEU A 229 11.50 0.30 -12.70
N MET A 230 11.68 -0.70 -13.56
CA MET A 230 12.96 -1.39 -13.75
C MET A 230 14.06 -0.48 -14.30
N LYS A 231 13.75 0.44 -15.23
CA LYS A 231 14.73 1.41 -15.76
C LYS A 231 15.37 2.24 -14.65
N ARG A 232 14.61 2.61 -13.61
CA ARG A 232 15.12 3.42 -12.48
C ARG A 232 16.18 2.70 -11.66
N PHE A 233 16.01 1.40 -11.44
CA PHE A 233 16.92 0.62 -10.61
C PHE A 233 18.10 0.03 -11.41
N THR A 234 17.91 -0.26 -12.69
CA THR A 234 18.98 -0.78 -13.55
C THR A 234 19.97 0.28 -14.05
N GLN A 235 19.54 1.53 -14.27
CA GLN A 235 20.42 2.62 -14.70
C GLN A 235 21.33 3.14 -13.57
N SER A 236 20.85 3.08 -12.33
CA SER A 236 21.60 3.44 -11.12
C SER A 236 22.95 2.70 -11.00
N ASN A 237 22.96 1.40 -11.34
CA ASN A 237 24.16 0.56 -11.27
C ASN A 237 25.28 0.95 -12.26
N LYS A 238 25.00 1.81 -13.26
CA LYS A 238 26.04 2.28 -14.19
C LYS A 238 26.75 3.55 -13.72
N SER A 239 26.13 4.35 -12.83
CA SER A 239 26.67 5.67 -12.44
C SER A 239 27.54 5.64 -11.17
N SER A 240 27.67 4.50 -10.48
CA SER A 240 28.43 4.37 -9.23
C SER A 240 29.89 3.92 -9.40
N ARG A 241 30.45 3.96 -10.61
CA ARG A 241 31.89 3.76 -10.86
C ARG A 241 32.61 5.05 -11.27
N ILE A 242 32.75 5.97 -10.33
CA ILE A 242 33.83 6.96 -10.41
C ILE A 242 34.81 6.63 -9.28
N ARG A 243 35.89 5.92 -9.63
CA ARG A 243 37.10 5.90 -8.79
C ARG A 243 37.68 7.29 -8.84
N VAL A 244 37.64 8.00 -7.73
CA VAL A 244 38.55 9.12 -7.51
C VAL A 244 39.94 8.51 -7.36
N ARG A 245 40.88 8.94 -8.22
CA ARG A 245 42.31 8.67 -8.08
C ARG A 245 42.90 9.56 -7.01
#